data_AF-A0A261GFT4-F1
#
_entry.id   AF-A0A261GFT4-F1
#
_cell.length_a   1.000
_cell.length_b   1.000
_cell.length_c   1.000
_cell.angle_alpha   90.00
_cell.angle_beta   90.00
_cell.angle_gamma   90.00
#
_symmetry.space_group_name_H-M   'P 1'
#
loop_
_entity.id
_entity.type
_entity.pdbx_description
1 polymer ?
#
loop_
_entity_poly.entity_id
_entity_poly.type
_entity_poly.pdbx_seq_one_letter_code
_entity_poly.pdbx_strand_id
1 'polypeptide(L)'
;MKIFLKLSLVLLMLVVLVIVSATLFYEYNESESYKVLRVNCEMIELSGILNNYYREHGEYPMNLLAVQKSATESIRCGRVVTIEGESISDPWGDSYVYDRRGPSNVGMYSDNLADEQFDLVSGSMGRN
;
A
#
# COMPACT_ATOMS: atom_id res chain seq x y z
N MET A 1 47.60 -19.37 -14.54
CA MET A 1 46.45 -19.97 -13.82
C MET A 1 45.66 -18.98 -12.95
N LYS A 2 46.30 -18.14 -12.11
CA LYS A 2 45.61 -17.18 -11.21
C LYS A 2 44.76 -16.10 -11.92
N ILE A 3 45.13 -15.70 -13.13
CA ILE A 3 44.41 -14.67 -13.91
C ILE A 3 43.08 -15.19 -14.46
N PHE A 4 43.07 -16.42 -15.00
CA PHE A 4 41.85 -17.06 -15.49
C PHE A 4 40.82 -17.30 -14.36
N LEU A 5 41.29 -17.64 -13.16
CA LEU A 5 40.42 -17.79 -11.99
C LEU A 5 39.76 -16.45 -11.58
N LYS A 6 40.52 -15.35 -11.58
CA LYS A 6 39.99 -14.01 -11.29
C LYS A 6 38.98 -13.54 -12.34
N LEU A 7 39.28 -13.80 -13.62
CA LEU A 7 38.41 -13.40 -14.73
C LEU A 7 37.06 -14.16 -14.70
N SER A 8 37.10 -15.47 -14.42
CA SER A 8 35.90 -16.29 -14.26
C SER A 8 35.02 -15.81 -13.10
N LEU A 9 35.63 -15.44 -11.97
CA LEU A 9 34.91 -14.99 -10.78
C LEU A 9 34.25 -13.60 -10.98
N VAL A 10 34.90 -12.69 -11.69
CA VAL A 10 34.32 -11.39 -12.08
C VAL A 10 33.14 -11.58 -13.04
N LEU A 11 33.26 -12.51 -14.00
CA LEU A 11 32.17 -12.79 -14.94
C LEU A 11 30.94 -13.38 -14.22
N LEU A 12 31.17 -14.28 -13.27
CA LEU A 12 30.11 -14.87 -12.46
C LEU A 12 29.40 -13.81 -11.60
N MET A 13 30.15 -12.91 -10.96
CA MET A 13 29.59 -11.78 -10.19
C MET A 13 28.71 -10.89 -11.07
N LEU A 14 29.14 -10.57 -12.30
CA LEU A 14 28.35 -9.77 -13.24
C LEU A 14 27.05 -10.46 -13.64
N VAL A 15 27.09 -11.77 -13.92
CA VAL A 15 25.88 -12.55 -14.26
C VAL A 15 24.90 -12.56 -13.08
N VAL A 16 25.38 -12.78 -11.85
CA VAL A 16 24.54 -12.73 -10.65
C VAL A 16 23.91 -11.36 -10.49
N LEU A 17 24.69 -10.29 -10.69
CA LEU A 17 24.19 -8.91 -10.54
C LEU A 17 23.10 -8.58 -11.57
N VAL A 18 23.26 -9.04 -12.82
CA VAL A 18 22.23 -8.90 -13.86
C VAL A 18 20.96 -9.66 -13.48
N ILE A 19 21.08 -10.90 -13.02
CA ILE A 19 19.92 -11.72 -12.62
C ILE A 19 19.17 -11.04 -11.46
N VAL A 20 19.88 -10.61 -10.42
CA VAL A 20 19.29 -9.92 -9.25
C VAL A 20 18.61 -8.62 -9.69
N SER A 21 19.24 -7.83 -10.56
CA SER A 21 18.62 -6.60 -11.06
C SER A 21 17.36 -6.86 -11.89
N ALA A 22 17.34 -7.91 -12.71
CA ALA A 22 16.17 -8.28 -13.52
C ALA A 22 15.02 -8.80 -12.65
N THR A 23 15.30 -9.60 -11.62
CA THR A 23 14.28 -10.06 -10.68
C THR A 23 13.68 -8.92 -9.88
N LEU A 24 14.50 -7.98 -9.41
CA LEU A 24 14.02 -6.78 -8.72
C LEU A 24 13.18 -5.90 -9.65
N PHE A 25 13.60 -5.74 -10.91
CA PHE A 25 12.84 -4.97 -11.90
C PHE A 25 11.48 -5.62 -12.22
N TYR A 26 11.43 -6.95 -12.27
CA TYR A 26 10.19 -7.69 -12.52
C TYR A 26 9.22 -7.61 -11.33
N GLU A 27 9.70 -7.74 -10.09
CA GLU A 27 8.88 -7.54 -8.88
C GLU A 27 8.40 -6.10 -8.74
N TYR A 28 9.20 -5.12 -9.16
CA TYR A 28 8.83 -3.71 -9.07
C TYR A 28 7.81 -3.28 -10.14
N ASN A 29 7.76 -3.99 -11.27
CA ASN A 29 6.88 -3.66 -12.38
C ASN A 29 5.53 -4.38 -12.27
N GLU A 30 4.83 -4.19 -11.14
CA GLU A 30 3.40 -4.55 -11.04
C GLU A 30 2.63 -3.81 -12.15
N SER A 31 1.79 -4.53 -12.89
CA SER A 31 0.94 -3.90 -13.91
C SER A 31 0.03 -2.85 -13.27
N GLU A 32 -0.13 -1.69 -13.89
CA GLU A 32 -0.99 -0.61 -13.37
C GLU A 32 -2.41 -1.10 -13.01
N SER A 33 -3.01 -1.99 -13.81
CA SER A 33 -4.31 -2.59 -13.50
C SER A 33 -4.35 -3.36 -12.17
N TYR A 34 -3.24 -4.00 -11.80
CA TYR A 34 -3.13 -4.73 -10.53
C TYR A 34 -3.01 -3.75 -9.35
N LYS A 35 -2.25 -2.66 -9.51
CA LYS A 35 -2.16 -1.60 -8.49
C LYS A 35 -3.52 -0.99 -8.19
N VAL A 36 -4.32 -0.69 -9.22
CA VAL A 36 -5.69 -0.18 -9.05
C VAL A 36 -6.57 -1.18 -8.30
N LEU A 37 -6.56 -2.46 -8.71
CA LEU A 37 -7.31 -3.51 -8.01
C LEU A 37 -6.90 -3.62 -6.54
N ARG A 38 -5.59 -3.53 -6.26
CA ARG A 38 -5.02 -3.58 -4.93
C ARG A 38 -5.49 -2.40 -4.08
N VAL A 39 -5.46 -1.17 -4.58
CA VAL A 39 -6.00 0.00 -3.85
C VAL A 39 -7.46 -0.19 -3.49
N ASN A 40 -8.29 -0.63 -4.44
CA ASN A 40 -9.71 -0.80 -4.19
C ASN A 40 -9.97 -1.84 -3.09
N CYS A 41 -9.21 -2.93 -3.08
CA CYS A 41 -9.24 -3.91 -2.00
C CYS A 41 -8.77 -3.32 -0.65
N GLU A 42 -7.62 -2.63 -0.63
CA GLU A 42 -7.03 -2.07 0.59
C GLU A 42 -7.98 -1.04 1.23
N MET A 43 -8.61 -0.17 0.42
CA MET A 43 -9.61 0.80 0.87
C MET A 43 -10.83 0.13 1.49
N ILE A 44 -11.34 -0.95 0.88
CA ILE A 44 -12.48 -1.70 1.42
C ILE A 44 -12.11 -2.32 2.78
N GLU A 45 -10.97 -2.98 2.90
CA GLU A 45 -10.57 -3.60 4.17
C GLU A 45 -10.28 -2.57 5.26
N LEU A 46 -9.59 -1.47 4.91
CA LEU A 46 -9.32 -0.37 5.80
C LEU A 46 -10.60 0.35 6.24
N SER A 47 -11.60 0.45 5.37
CA SER A 47 -12.94 0.94 5.73
C SER A 47 -13.59 0.09 6.81
N GLY A 48 -13.47 -1.24 6.72
CA GLY A 48 -14.01 -2.17 7.71
C GLY A 48 -13.36 -1.97 9.08
N ILE A 49 -12.05 -1.76 9.10
CA ILE A 49 -11.30 -1.49 10.33
C ILE A 49 -11.72 -0.16 10.95
N LEU A 50 -11.82 0.91 10.14
CA LEU A 50 -12.24 2.23 10.61
C LEU A 50 -13.68 2.22 11.13
N ASN A 51 -14.58 1.49 10.47
CA ASN A 51 -15.96 1.31 10.93
C ASN A 51 -16.04 0.52 12.24
N ASN A 52 -15.19 -0.48 12.44
CA ASN A 52 -15.09 -1.18 13.73
C ASN A 52 -14.57 -0.24 14.83
N TYR A 53 -13.56 0.57 14.55
CA TYR A 53 -13.09 1.59 15.48
C TYR A 53 -14.22 2.56 15.87
N TYR A 54 -14.96 3.08 14.89
CA TYR A 54 -16.11 3.95 15.12
C TYR A 54 -17.18 3.27 15.98
N ARG A 55 -17.48 1.99 15.75
CA ARG A 55 -18.45 1.24 16.56
C ARG A 55 -18.01 1.11 18.02
N GLU A 56 -16.72 1.02 18.29
CA GLU A 56 -16.16 0.88 19.64
C GLU A 56 -16.03 2.22 20.38
N HIS A 57 -15.69 3.30 19.66
CA HIS A 57 -15.34 4.59 20.26
C HIS A 57 -16.39 5.68 20.05
N GLY A 58 -17.34 5.48 19.13
CA GLY A 58 -18.36 6.46 18.76
C GLY A 58 -17.86 7.56 17.81
N GLU A 59 -16.59 7.54 17.42
CA GLU A 59 -15.99 8.47 16.45
C GLU A 59 -14.89 7.78 15.63
N TYR A 60 -14.64 8.31 14.43
CA TYR A 60 -13.49 7.91 13.62
C TYR A 60 -12.19 8.46 14.24
N PRO A 61 -11.07 7.72 14.14
CA PRO A 61 -9.82 8.14 14.76
C PRO A 61 -9.30 9.44 14.15
N MET A 62 -8.47 10.19 14.89
CA MET A 62 -7.88 11.43 14.35
C MET A 62 -6.94 11.19 13.16
N ASN A 63 -6.32 10.01 13.10
CA ASN A 63 -5.41 9.59 12.04
C ASN A 63 -5.38 8.06 11.96
N LEU A 64 -4.71 7.52 10.93
CA LEU A 64 -4.62 6.07 10.72
C LEU A 64 -3.73 5.35 11.73
N LEU A 65 -2.94 6.06 12.55
CA LEU A 65 -2.13 5.43 13.60
C LEU A 65 -2.95 4.62 14.59
N ALA A 66 -4.14 5.11 14.95
CA ALA A 66 -5.00 4.44 15.91
C ALA A 66 -5.46 3.04 15.44
N VAL A 67 -5.48 2.81 14.13
CA VAL A 67 -5.89 1.54 13.50
C VAL A 67 -4.75 0.82 12.79
N GLN A 68 -3.53 1.35 12.88
CA GLN A 68 -2.36 0.89 12.14
C GLN A 68 -2.05 -0.58 12.38
N LYS A 69 -2.09 -1.01 13.65
CA LYS A 69 -1.85 -2.40 14.03
C LYS A 69 -2.88 -3.33 13.37
N SER A 70 -4.16 -3.00 13.51
CA SER A 70 -5.27 -3.78 12.92
C SER A 70 -5.17 -3.82 11.40
N ALA A 71 -4.79 -2.71 10.75
CA ALA A 71 -4.57 -2.64 9.32
C ALA A 71 -3.44 -3.57 8.85
N THR A 72 -2.29 -3.54 9.51
CA THR A 72 -1.14 -4.39 9.17
C THR A 72 -1.46 -5.88 9.33
N GLU A 73 -2.19 -6.22 10.39
CA GLU A 73 -2.53 -7.60 10.72
C GLU A 73 -3.66 -8.15 9.86
N SER A 74 -4.58 -7.31 9.39
CA SER A 74 -5.83 -7.77 8.76
C SER A 74 -5.88 -7.57 7.25
N ILE A 75 -5.17 -6.57 6.69
CA ILE A 75 -5.26 -6.29 5.26
C ILE A 75 -4.49 -7.35 4.46
N ARG A 76 -5.13 -7.95 3.44
CA ARG A 76 -4.61 -9.08 2.66
C ARG A 76 -4.88 -8.92 1.15
N CYS A 77 -4.63 -7.73 0.62
CA CYS A 77 -4.88 -7.37 -0.79
C CYS A 77 -3.72 -7.68 -1.74
N GLY A 78 -3.08 -8.86 -1.59
CA GLY A 78 -2.02 -9.32 -2.49
C GLY A 78 -0.59 -9.01 -2.02
N ARG A 79 -0.39 -8.03 -1.14
CA ARG A 79 0.87 -7.82 -0.38
C ARG A 79 0.57 -7.40 1.04
N VAL A 80 1.58 -7.55 1.91
CA VAL A 80 1.54 -6.92 3.23
C VAL A 80 1.63 -5.42 3.04
N VAL A 81 0.67 -4.72 3.60
CA VAL A 81 0.65 -3.25 3.62
C VAL A 81 1.90 -2.75 4.31
N THR A 82 2.67 -1.91 3.61
CA THR A 82 3.91 -1.34 4.15
C THR A 82 3.58 -0.01 4.81
N ILE A 83 4.18 0.22 5.97
CA ILE A 83 4.02 1.45 6.74
C ILE A 83 5.34 2.20 6.69
N GLU A 84 5.28 3.43 6.19
CA GLU A 84 6.38 4.38 6.28
C GLU A 84 6.00 5.48 7.29
N GLY A 85 6.26 5.22 8.58
CA GLY A 85 5.94 6.16 9.66
C GLY A 85 4.48 6.10 10.12
N GLU A 86 3.78 7.24 10.07
CA GLU A 86 2.39 7.37 10.55
C GLU A 86 1.32 7.10 9.46
N SER A 87 1.76 6.76 8.25
CA SER A 87 0.89 6.55 7.10
C SER A 87 0.98 5.14 6.55
N ILE A 88 -0.09 4.75 5.86
CA ILE A 88 -0.17 3.52 5.09
C ILE A 88 0.18 3.87 3.65
N SER A 89 1.15 3.17 3.05
CA SER A 89 1.56 3.41 1.67
C SER A 89 0.66 2.65 0.68
N ASP A 90 0.30 3.32 -0.40
CA ASP A 90 -0.38 2.77 -1.56
C ASP A 90 0.59 1.96 -2.45
N PRO A 91 0.10 1.30 -3.51
CA PRO A 91 0.93 0.48 -4.40
C PRO A 91 1.96 1.26 -5.25
N TRP A 92 1.85 2.59 -5.34
CA TRP A 92 2.83 3.45 -6.02
C TRP A 92 3.90 3.98 -5.06
N GLY A 93 3.72 3.76 -3.75
CA GLY A 93 4.64 4.19 -2.70
C GLY A 93 4.26 5.50 -2.05
N ASP A 94 3.15 6.12 -2.46
CA ASP A 94 2.61 7.33 -1.85
C ASP A 94 1.74 6.97 -0.63
N SER A 95 1.48 7.92 0.26
CA SER A 95 0.61 7.67 1.42
C SER A 95 -0.86 7.79 1.05
N TYR A 96 -1.73 6.92 1.58
CA TYR A 96 -3.17 7.15 1.52
C TYR A 96 -3.54 8.46 2.23
N VAL A 97 -4.38 9.26 1.58
CA VAL A 97 -4.90 10.48 2.16
C VAL A 97 -6.10 10.14 3.03
N TYR A 98 -6.02 10.51 4.30
CA TYR A 98 -7.07 10.37 5.30
C TYR A 98 -7.67 11.74 5.61
N ASP A 99 -8.86 12.00 5.08
CA ASP A 99 -9.56 13.28 5.21
C ASP A 99 -10.71 13.17 6.23
N ARG A 100 -10.41 13.44 7.51
CA ARG A 100 -11.42 13.50 8.58
C ARG A 100 -12.09 14.87 8.60
N ARG A 101 -13.31 14.95 8.08
CA ARG A 101 -14.13 16.18 8.06
C ARG A 101 -15.00 16.36 9.32
N GLY A 102 -14.98 15.38 10.21
CA GLY A 102 -15.67 15.40 11.50
C GLY A 102 -15.61 14.06 12.23
N PRO A 103 -16.22 13.93 13.42
CA PRO A 103 -16.18 12.69 14.20
C PRO A 103 -16.88 11.51 13.51
N SER A 104 -17.83 11.80 12.62
CA SER A 104 -18.63 10.81 11.87
C SER A 104 -18.50 10.96 10.36
N ASN A 105 -17.53 11.73 9.87
CA ASN A 105 -17.33 11.95 8.44
C ASN A 105 -15.85 11.89 8.10
N VAL A 106 -15.51 10.93 7.25
CA VAL A 106 -14.16 10.69 6.81
C VAL A 106 -14.14 10.13 5.39
N GLY A 107 -13.27 10.70 4.57
CA GLY A 107 -12.94 10.20 3.24
C GLY A 107 -11.54 9.61 3.21
N MET A 108 -11.33 8.67 2.30
CA MET A 108 -10.03 8.09 2.02
C MET A 108 -9.80 7.99 0.52
N TYR A 109 -8.60 8.37 0.07
CA TYR A 109 -8.21 8.26 -1.34
C TYR A 109 -6.69 8.04 -1.49
N SER A 110 -6.26 7.56 -2.64
CA SER A 110 -4.85 7.62 -3.08
C SER A 110 -4.74 8.74 -4.11
N ASP A 111 -3.68 9.54 -4.09
CA ASP A 111 -3.49 10.62 -5.07
C ASP A 111 -3.33 10.09 -6.50
N ASN A 112 -2.85 8.85 -6.65
CA ASN A 112 -2.77 8.15 -7.93
C ASN A 112 -4.15 7.74 -8.47
N LEU A 113 -5.19 7.78 -7.62
CA LEU A 113 -6.59 7.50 -7.94
C LEU A 113 -7.51 8.55 -7.31
N ALA A 114 -7.13 9.83 -7.36
CA ALA A 114 -7.88 10.91 -6.69
C ALA A 114 -9.35 11.02 -7.13
N ASP A 115 -9.67 10.52 -8.33
CA ASP A 115 -11.04 10.45 -8.86
C ASP A 115 -11.87 9.31 -8.21
N GLU A 116 -11.26 8.36 -7.50
CA GLU A 116 -11.93 7.21 -6.86
C GLU A 116 -11.87 7.35 -5.32
N GLN A 117 -12.57 8.36 -4.79
CA GLN A 117 -12.65 8.59 -3.34
C GLN A 117 -13.61 7.59 -2.67
N PHE A 118 -13.16 6.97 -1.59
CA PHE A 118 -14.00 6.12 -0.74
C PHE A 118 -14.57 6.92 0.43
N ASP A 119 -15.90 7.07 0.47
CA ASP A 119 -16.61 7.74 1.57
C ASP A 119 -17.12 6.68 2.57
N LEU A 120 -16.65 6.76 3.82
CA LEU A 120 -17.02 5.82 4.88
C LEU A 120 -18.45 6.01 5.39
N VAL A 121 -19.03 7.21 5.22
CA VAL A 121 -20.38 7.52 5.69
C VAL A 121 -21.43 6.87 4.78
N SER A 122 -21.23 6.96 3.47
CA SER A 122 -22.12 6.34 2.50
C SER A 122 -21.74 4.89 2.19
N GLY A 123 -20.54 4.45 2.59
CA GLY A 123 -19.99 3.13 2.23
C GLY A 123 -19.85 2.95 0.72
N SER A 124 -19.71 4.06 -0.02
CA SER A 124 -19.68 4.06 -1.48
C SER A 124 -18.37 4.63 -2.01
N MET A 125 -17.86 4.01 -3.07
CA MET A 125 -16.81 4.59 -3.88
C MET A 125 -17.43 5.64 -4.79
N GLY A 126 -17.11 6.90 -4.55
CA GLY A 126 -17.56 8.03 -5.35
C GLY A 126 -16.56 8.33 -6.46
N ARG A 127 -17.08 8.64 -7.66
CA ARG A 127 -16.31 9.36 -8.67
C ARG A 127 -16.54 10.85 -8.48
N ASN A 128 -15.48 11.62 -8.28
CA ASN A 128 -15.55 13.08 -8.32
C ASN A 128 -15.83 13.57 -9.75
#